data_AF-A0A136M246-F1
#
_entry.id   AF-A0A136M246-F1
#
_cell.length_a   1.000
_cell.length_b   1.000
_cell.length_c   1.000
_cell.angle_alpha   90.00
_cell.angle_beta   90.00
_cell.angle_gamma   90.00
#
_symmetry.space_group_name_H-M   'P 1'
#
loop_
_entity.id
_entity.type
_entity.pdbx_description
1 polymer ?
#
loop_
_entity_poly.entity_id
_entity_poly.type
_entity_poly.pdbx_seq_one_letter_code
_entity_poly.pdbx_strand_id
1 'polypeptide(L)'
;MIKGLILSTLLLAVVSSVAQEQEQEVLALLNAARTNPQKFSETYAQPYIKENGLEKNSYAKSLLQDLKQTRAMRALQMADALTHAARYHAQDMGTTGKTGHESSDGTPFHIRVRTLSKALGMIAENCAYGQTSALDFVMQLLIDDGIPSLGHTQELY
;
A
#
# COMPACT_ATOMS: atom_id res chain seq x y z
N MET A 1 -40.86 18.90 14.03
CA MET A 1 -40.28 18.46 12.74
C MET A 1 -39.43 19.62 12.22
N ILE A 2 -38.12 19.59 11.99
CA ILE A 2 -37.13 18.52 11.76
C ILE A 2 -35.81 18.98 12.43
N LYS A 3 -35.22 18.14 13.29
CA LYS A 3 -33.80 18.23 13.70
C LYS A 3 -33.05 17.26 12.79
N GLY A 4 -32.07 17.75 12.03
CA GLY A 4 -31.21 16.86 11.27
C GLY A 4 -30.36 17.60 10.25
N LEU A 5 -29.16 18.04 10.67
CA LEU A 5 -28.03 18.31 9.77
C LEU A 5 -26.72 18.59 10.53
N ILE A 6 -26.16 17.61 11.28
CA ILE A 6 -24.78 17.71 11.82
C ILE A 6 -23.97 16.39 11.65
N LEU A 7 -24.56 15.31 11.11
CA LEU A 7 -23.89 14.00 11.12
C LEU A 7 -22.87 13.75 9.99
N SER A 8 -22.90 14.54 8.90
CA SER A 8 -22.03 14.29 7.74
C SER A 8 -20.59 14.76 7.94
N THR A 9 -20.36 15.89 8.61
CA THR A 9 -19.00 16.43 8.85
C THR A 9 -18.23 15.60 9.86
N LEU A 10 -18.90 15.09 10.91
CA LEU A 10 -18.26 14.21 11.90
C LEU A 10 -17.89 12.85 11.29
N LEU A 11 -18.78 12.25 10.51
CA LEU A 11 -18.50 10.98 9.82
C LEU A 11 -17.35 11.12 8.82
N LEU A 12 -17.34 12.19 8.02
CA LEU A 12 -16.29 12.45 7.04
C LEU A 12 -14.93 12.76 7.70
N ALA A 13 -14.92 13.52 8.80
CA ALA A 13 -13.70 13.82 9.54
C ALA A 13 -13.10 12.55 10.19
N VAL A 14 -13.93 11.69 10.77
CA VAL A 14 -13.48 10.41 11.35
C VAL A 14 -12.94 9.47 10.27
N VAL A 15 -13.62 9.36 9.13
CA VAL A 15 -13.12 8.55 8.00
C VAL A 15 -11.79 9.11 7.48
N SER A 16 -11.65 10.43 7.40
CA SER A 16 -10.40 11.08 6.96
C SER A 16 -9.26 10.87 7.96
N SER A 17 -9.52 10.93 9.27
CA SER A 17 -8.50 10.68 10.29
C SER A 17 -8.08 9.21 10.34
N VAL A 18 -9.03 8.27 10.20
CA VAL A 18 -8.73 6.83 10.13
C VAL A 18 -7.92 6.51 8.88
N ALA A 19 -8.30 7.07 7.72
CA ALA A 19 -7.51 6.90 6.50
C ALA A 19 -6.09 7.46 6.64
N GLN A 20 -5.93 8.61 7.29
CA GLN A 20 -4.62 9.20 7.55
C GLN A 20 -3.78 8.35 8.52
N GLU A 21 -4.39 7.78 9.57
CA GLU A 21 -3.70 6.87 10.50
C GLU A 21 -3.24 5.60 9.78
N GLN A 22 -4.11 5.00 8.96
CA GLN A 22 -3.76 3.82 8.17
C GLN A 22 -2.65 4.11 7.14
N GLU A 23 -2.64 5.28 6.50
CA GLU A 23 -1.54 5.71 5.62
C GLU A 23 -0.20 5.80 6.37
N GLN A 24 -0.19 6.32 7.59
CA GLN A 24 1.02 6.39 8.42
C GLN A 24 1.48 5.00 8.87
N GLU A 25 0.55 4.11 9.21
CA GLU A 25 0.87 2.74 9.60
C GLU A 25 1.46 1.95 8.42
N VAL A 26 0.88 2.08 7.21
CA VAL A 26 1.44 1.48 5.99
C VAL A 26 2.85 1.99 5.75
N LEU A 27 3.09 3.30 5.83
CA LEU A 27 4.43 3.87 5.67
C LEU A 27 5.41 3.34 6.72
N ALA A 28 4.98 3.22 7.98
CA ALA A 28 5.80 2.71 9.06
C ALA A 28 6.21 1.24 8.82
N LEU A 29 5.27 0.41 8.36
CA LEU A 29 5.54 -0.99 8.01
C LEU A 29 6.47 -1.12 6.80
N LEU A 30 6.25 -0.33 5.74
CA LEU A 30 7.17 -0.29 4.60
C LEU A 30 8.57 0.15 5.03
N ASN A 31 8.67 1.18 5.88
CA ASN A 31 9.95 1.63 6.41
C ASN A 31 10.61 0.61 7.35
N ALA A 32 9.84 -0.18 8.10
CA ALA A 32 10.38 -1.29 8.88
C ALA A 32 10.99 -2.36 7.97
N ALA A 33 10.30 -2.74 6.88
CA ALA A 33 10.82 -3.66 5.87
C ALA A 33 12.09 -3.12 5.20
N ARG A 34 12.14 -1.82 4.86
CA ARG A 34 13.30 -1.19 4.20
C ARG A 34 14.51 -1.03 5.10
N THR A 35 14.31 -0.50 6.30
CA THR A 35 15.42 -0.04 7.16
C THR A 35 16.01 -1.18 7.99
N ASN A 36 15.23 -2.24 8.24
CA ASN A 36 15.72 -3.46 8.88
C ASN A 36 14.94 -4.69 8.39
N PRO A 37 15.24 -5.18 7.16
CA PRO A 37 14.52 -6.28 6.53
C PRO A 37 14.46 -7.55 7.39
N GLN A 38 15.57 -7.89 8.06
CA GLN A 38 15.62 -9.06 8.93
C GLN A 38 14.72 -8.89 10.16
N LYS A 39 14.75 -7.72 10.80
CA LYS A 39 13.86 -7.46 11.95
C LYS A 39 12.39 -7.45 11.53
N PHE A 40 12.08 -6.91 10.36
CA PHE A 40 10.74 -6.97 9.79
C PHE A 40 10.29 -8.41 9.55
N SER A 41 11.18 -9.26 8.99
CA SER A 41 10.91 -10.68 8.79
C SER A 41 10.51 -11.39 10.08
N GLU A 42 11.28 -11.19 11.15
CA GLU A 42 11.05 -11.82 12.46
C GLU A 42 9.82 -11.25 13.18
N THR A 43 9.56 -9.95 13.04
CA THR A 43 8.52 -9.25 13.81
C THR A 43 7.15 -9.33 13.15
N TYR A 44 7.09 -9.32 11.81
CA TYR A 44 5.84 -9.22 11.07
C TYR A 44 5.65 -10.38 10.08
N ALA A 45 6.61 -10.61 9.17
CA ALA A 45 6.38 -11.52 8.05
C ALA A 45 6.24 -12.99 8.48
N GLN A 46 7.13 -13.51 9.34
CA GLN A 46 7.06 -14.90 9.80
C GLN A 46 5.81 -15.18 10.64
N PRO A 47 5.43 -14.34 11.63
CA PRO A 47 4.14 -14.48 12.33
C PRO A 47 2.96 -14.48 11.35
N TYR A 48 2.92 -13.50 10.44
CA TYR A 48 1.84 -13.38 9.46
C TYR A 48 1.69 -14.63 8.58
N ILE A 49 2.81 -15.14 8.04
CA ILE A 49 2.82 -16.33 7.20
C ILE A 49 2.30 -17.55 7.97
N LYS A 50 2.69 -17.70 9.24
CA LYS A 50 2.24 -18.81 10.09
C LYS A 50 0.75 -18.71 10.44
N GLU A 51 0.30 -17.53 10.86
CA GLU A 51 -1.08 -17.28 11.27
C GLU A 51 -2.07 -17.48 10.11
N ASN A 52 -1.63 -17.20 8.88
CA ASN A 52 -2.44 -17.35 7.67
C ASN A 52 -2.23 -18.68 6.92
N GLY A 53 -1.46 -19.63 7.48
CA GLY A 53 -1.25 -20.95 6.86
C GLY A 53 -0.48 -20.92 5.53
N LEU A 54 0.37 -19.90 5.34
CA LEU A 54 1.11 -19.64 4.10
C LEU A 54 2.51 -20.29 4.10
N GLU A 55 2.84 -21.14 5.07
CA GLU A 55 4.20 -21.69 5.21
C GLU A 55 4.63 -22.57 4.03
N LYS A 56 3.65 -23.09 3.27
CA LYS A 56 3.90 -23.87 2.04
C LYS A 56 3.85 -23.04 0.76
N ASN A 57 3.38 -21.79 0.84
CA ASN A 57 3.27 -20.89 -0.31
C ASN A 57 4.65 -20.50 -0.84
N SER A 58 4.88 -20.63 -2.15
CA SER A 58 6.17 -20.35 -2.77
C SER A 58 6.55 -18.87 -2.71
N TYR A 59 5.58 -17.97 -2.86
CA TYR A 59 5.79 -16.54 -2.82
C TYR A 59 6.13 -16.05 -1.41
N ALA A 60 5.42 -16.58 -0.40
CA ALA A 60 5.73 -16.30 1.00
C ALA A 60 7.16 -16.74 1.37
N LYS A 61 7.61 -17.89 0.85
CA LYS A 61 9.00 -18.35 1.02
C LYS A 61 10.01 -17.45 0.31
N SER A 62 9.68 -17.00 -0.91
CA SER A 62 10.52 -16.03 -1.64
C SER A 62 10.70 -14.76 -0.83
N LEU A 63 9.61 -14.17 -0.33
CA LEU A 63 9.66 -12.98 0.50
C LEU A 63 10.61 -13.15 1.69
N LEU A 64 10.53 -14.27 2.42
CA LEU A 64 11.42 -14.52 3.56
C LEU A 64 12.89 -14.67 3.13
N GLN A 65 13.15 -15.25 1.96
CA GLN A 65 14.49 -15.34 1.40
C GLN A 65 15.01 -13.96 0.97
N ASP A 66 14.17 -13.16 0.32
CA ASP A 66 14.52 -11.84 -0.17
C ASP A 66 14.82 -10.90 1.01
N LEU A 67 13.92 -10.82 2.01
CA LEU A 67 14.15 -10.06 3.25
C LEU A 67 15.44 -10.46 3.99
N LYS A 68 15.88 -11.72 3.88
CA LYS A 68 17.14 -12.18 4.49
C LYS A 68 18.37 -11.70 3.72
N GLN A 69 18.25 -11.51 2.42
CA GLN A 69 19.36 -11.13 1.53
C GLN A 69 19.43 -9.61 1.28
N THR A 70 18.30 -8.92 1.42
CA THR A 70 18.18 -7.49 1.21
C THR A 70 18.98 -6.69 2.23
N ARG A 71 19.73 -5.71 1.73
CA ARG A 71 20.46 -4.74 2.56
C ARG A 71 19.53 -3.61 2.98
N ALA A 72 19.71 -3.12 4.21
CA ALA A 72 18.97 -1.98 4.70
C ALA A 72 19.05 -0.78 3.74
N MET A 73 17.88 -0.22 3.42
CA MET A 73 17.70 0.96 2.59
C MET A 73 17.26 2.17 3.43
N ARG A 74 17.32 3.36 2.81
CA ARG A 74 16.79 4.59 3.43
C ARG A 74 15.27 4.49 3.54
N ALA A 75 14.76 5.03 4.66
CA ALA A 75 13.33 5.22 4.87
C ALA A 75 12.73 6.12 3.79
N LEU A 76 11.52 5.78 3.37
CA LEU A 76 10.63 6.60 2.56
C LEU A 76 10.06 7.74 3.40
N GLN A 77 9.72 8.83 2.72
CA GLN A 77 9.04 9.99 3.28
C GLN A 77 7.75 10.23 2.51
N MET A 78 6.71 10.67 3.20
CA MET A 78 5.50 11.14 2.54
C MET A 78 5.81 12.37 1.69
N ALA A 79 5.20 12.43 0.51
CA ALA A 79 5.15 13.62 -0.30
C ALA A 79 3.69 13.94 -0.57
N ASP A 80 3.21 15.08 -0.08
CA ASP A 80 1.79 15.45 -0.12
C ASP A 80 1.17 15.33 -1.53
N ALA A 81 1.95 15.69 -2.55
CA ALA A 81 1.51 15.62 -3.94
C ALA A 81 1.33 14.17 -4.45
N LEU A 82 2.18 13.24 -4.00
CA LEU A 82 2.03 11.80 -4.29
C LEU A 82 0.89 11.19 -3.46
N THR A 83 0.76 11.59 -2.19
CA THR A 83 -0.37 11.18 -1.33
C THR A 83 -1.70 11.62 -1.94
N HIS A 84 -1.77 12.83 -2.49
CA HIS A 84 -2.96 13.31 -3.20
C HIS A 84 -3.27 12.47 -4.45
N ALA A 85 -2.26 12.17 -5.27
CA ALA A 85 -2.44 11.32 -6.45
C ALA A 85 -2.91 9.89 -6.09
N ALA A 86 -2.35 9.31 -5.04
CA ALA A 86 -2.74 7.99 -4.54
C ALA A 86 -4.19 7.98 -4.02
N ARG A 87 -4.58 8.99 -3.22
CA ARG A 87 -5.96 9.15 -2.73
C ARG A 87 -6.96 9.32 -3.86
N TYR A 88 -6.61 10.12 -4.88
CA TYR A 88 -7.44 10.29 -6.06
C TYR A 88 -7.72 8.93 -6.72
N HIS A 89 -6.68 8.12 -6.95
CA HIS A 89 -6.82 6.81 -7.59
C HIS A 89 -7.59 5.82 -6.71
N ALA A 90 -7.31 5.78 -5.42
CA ALA A 90 -8.01 4.91 -4.47
C ALA A 90 -9.52 5.24 -4.41
N GLN A 91 -9.88 6.53 -4.43
CA GLN A 91 -11.27 6.97 -4.47
C GLN A 91 -11.96 6.60 -5.79
N ASP A 92 -11.27 6.78 -6.91
CA ASP A 92 -11.78 6.42 -8.25
C ASP A 92 -12.09 4.92 -8.36
N MET A 93 -11.13 4.08 -7.95
CA MET A 93 -11.30 2.62 -7.91
C MET A 93 -12.41 2.21 -6.94
N GLY A 94 -12.45 2.79 -5.75
CA GLY A 94 -13.49 2.51 -4.75
C GLY A 94 -14.89 2.92 -5.19
N THR A 95 -15.02 4.02 -5.94
CA THR A 95 -16.33 4.51 -6.43
C THR A 95 -16.84 3.69 -7.61
N THR A 96 -15.94 3.27 -8.50
CA THR A 96 -16.31 2.55 -9.74
C THR A 96 -16.33 1.03 -9.58
N GLY A 97 -15.76 0.50 -8.49
CA GLY A 97 -15.57 -0.93 -8.28
C GLY A 97 -14.51 -1.54 -9.21
N LYS A 98 -13.73 -0.72 -9.92
CA LYS A 98 -12.62 -1.16 -10.78
C LYS A 98 -11.36 -1.42 -9.94
N THR A 99 -10.44 -2.18 -10.51
CA THR A 99 -9.11 -2.42 -9.97
C THR A 99 -8.06 -2.28 -11.07
N GLY A 100 -6.81 -2.02 -10.68
CA GLY A 100 -5.68 -1.87 -11.61
C GLY A 100 -5.05 -0.48 -11.59
N HIS A 101 -4.07 -0.28 -12.47
CA HIS A 101 -3.24 0.94 -12.51
C HIS A 101 -3.84 2.07 -13.33
N GLU A 102 -4.74 1.76 -14.26
CA GLU A 102 -5.44 2.75 -15.06
C GLU A 102 -6.57 3.38 -14.25
N SER A 103 -6.72 4.70 -14.38
CA SER A 103 -7.92 5.39 -13.88
C SER A 103 -9.16 4.88 -14.61
N SER A 104 -10.34 5.12 -14.03
CA SER A 104 -11.60 4.60 -14.56
C SER A 104 -11.94 5.15 -15.95
N ASP A 105 -11.35 6.28 -16.34
CA ASP A 105 -11.42 6.91 -17.66
C ASP A 105 -10.35 6.39 -18.66
N GLY A 106 -9.51 5.45 -18.24
CA GLY A 106 -8.42 4.89 -19.04
C GLY A 106 -7.10 5.66 -18.94
N THR A 107 -6.99 6.69 -18.09
CA THR A 107 -5.72 7.42 -17.90
C THR A 107 -4.65 6.49 -17.29
N PRO A 108 -3.50 6.28 -17.94
CA PRO A 108 -2.43 5.44 -17.39
C PRO A 108 -1.83 6.04 -16.11
N PHE A 109 -1.37 5.19 -15.18
CA PHE A 109 -0.86 5.63 -13.87
C PHE A 109 0.22 6.73 -13.98
N HIS A 110 1.16 6.56 -14.91
CA HIS A 110 2.28 7.48 -15.06
C HIS A 110 1.82 8.87 -15.51
N ILE A 111 0.74 8.96 -16.29
CA ILE A 111 0.13 10.24 -16.69
C ILE A 111 -0.59 10.87 -15.49
N ARG A 112 -1.43 10.10 -14.77
CA ARG A 112 -2.13 10.56 -13.56
C ARG A 112 -1.14 11.11 -12.53
N VAL A 113 -0.14 10.30 -12.15
CA VAL A 113 0.84 10.65 -11.12
C VAL A 113 1.64 11.88 -11.54
N ARG A 114 2.16 11.95 -12.77
CA ARG A 114 2.93 13.14 -13.22
C ARG A 114 2.07 14.39 -13.27
N THR A 115 0.81 14.27 -13.66
CA THR A 115 -0.11 15.41 -13.73
C THR A 115 -0.43 15.95 -12.33
N LEU A 116 -0.76 15.08 -11.38
CA LEU A 116 -1.19 15.47 -10.04
C LEU A 116 -0.03 15.82 -9.10
N SER A 117 1.12 15.14 -9.24
CA SER A 117 2.24 15.29 -8.30
C SER A 117 3.45 16.06 -8.84
N LYS A 118 3.54 16.24 -10.17
CA LYS A 118 4.74 16.74 -10.86
C LYS A 118 6.01 15.93 -10.55
N ALA A 119 5.87 14.65 -10.19
CA ALA A 119 6.99 13.77 -9.88
C ALA A 119 8.03 13.73 -11.01
N LEU A 120 9.30 13.90 -10.62
CA LEU A 120 10.46 13.81 -11.49
C LEU A 120 11.14 12.46 -11.31
N GLY A 121 11.77 11.95 -12.38
CA GLY A 121 12.46 10.66 -12.36
C GLY A 121 11.54 9.45 -12.52
N MET A 122 12.01 8.31 -12.00
CA MET A 122 11.28 7.04 -12.02
C MET A 122 10.09 7.08 -11.07
N ILE A 123 8.98 6.51 -11.52
CA ILE A 123 7.75 6.37 -10.74
C ILE A 123 7.25 4.93 -10.89
N ALA A 124 6.75 4.39 -9.79
CA ALA A 124 6.11 3.10 -9.72
C ALA A 124 4.82 3.24 -8.90
N GLU A 125 3.87 2.34 -9.12
CA GLU A 125 2.62 2.30 -8.38
C GLU A 125 2.36 0.87 -7.93
N ASN A 126 2.07 0.73 -6.63
CA ASN A 126 1.57 -0.50 -6.05
C ASN A 126 0.13 -0.26 -5.61
N CYS A 127 -0.74 -1.23 -5.84
CA CYS A 127 -2.16 -1.16 -5.48
C CYS A 127 -2.59 -2.47 -4.81
N ALA A 128 -3.39 -2.36 -3.77
CA ALA A 128 -3.95 -3.49 -3.05
C ALA A 128 -5.42 -3.19 -2.74
N TYR A 129 -6.27 -4.23 -2.81
CA TYR A 129 -7.73 -4.09 -2.77
C TYR A 129 -8.37 -5.13 -1.87
N GLY A 130 -9.29 -4.71 -1.01
CA GLY A 130 -10.05 -5.58 -0.10
C GLY A 130 -9.51 -5.68 1.32
N GLN A 131 -8.38 -5.00 1.62
CA GLN A 131 -7.66 -5.19 2.88
C GLN A 131 -8.13 -4.17 3.91
N THR A 132 -8.28 -4.62 5.15
CA THR A 132 -8.83 -3.80 6.25
C THR A 132 -7.77 -3.35 7.24
N SER A 133 -6.59 -3.99 7.26
CA SER A 133 -5.46 -3.60 8.08
C SER A 133 -4.26 -3.16 7.24
N ALA A 134 -3.42 -2.27 7.79
CA ALA A 134 -2.18 -1.86 7.15
C ALA A 134 -1.19 -3.02 6.96
N LEU A 135 -1.16 -3.97 7.90
CA LEU A 135 -0.31 -5.15 7.80
C LEU A 135 -0.76 -6.08 6.66
N ASP A 136 -2.05 -6.35 6.53
CA ASP A 136 -2.56 -7.16 5.42
C ASP A 136 -2.26 -6.50 4.07
N PHE A 137 -2.41 -5.18 3.99
CA PHE A 137 -2.07 -4.41 2.80
C PHE A 137 -0.58 -4.58 2.44
N VAL A 138 0.33 -4.36 3.39
CA VAL A 138 1.77 -4.49 3.15
C VAL A 138 2.15 -5.93 2.84
N MET A 139 1.62 -6.92 3.56
CA MET A 139 1.93 -8.32 3.31
C MET A 139 1.40 -8.81 1.97
N GLN A 140 0.24 -8.33 1.50
CA GLN A 140 -0.22 -8.62 0.15
C GLN A 140 0.75 -8.08 -0.90
N LEU A 141 1.20 -6.83 -0.77
CA LEU A 141 2.16 -6.22 -1.69
C LEU A 141 3.51 -6.93 -1.68
N LEU A 142 3.96 -7.41 -0.52
CA LEU A 142 5.27 -8.04 -0.35
C LEU A 142 5.28 -9.51 -0.78
N ILE A 143 4.19 -10.25 -0.57
CA ILE A 143 4.08 -11.64 -0.98
C ILE A 143 3.89 -11.72 -2.49
N ASP A 144 3.08 -10.85 -3.12
CA ASP A 144 2.91 -10.81 -4.59
C ASP A 144 2.37 -12.15 -5.17
N ASP A 145 1.53 -12.87 -4.41
CA ASP A 145 0.94 -14.15 -4.83
C ASP A 145 -0.15 -13.93 -5.90
N GLY A 146 0.02 -14.57 -7.06
CA GLY A 146 -0.99 -14.64 -8.12
C GLY A 146 -1.00 -13.48 -9.11
N ILE A 147 -0.01 -12.58 -9.09
CA ILE A 147 0.14 -11.51 -10.10
C ILE A 147 1.30 -11.88 -11.06
N PRO A 148 1.05 -12.03 -12.37
CA PRO A 148 2.07 -12.46 -13.35
C PRO A 148 3.28 -11.51 -13.50
N SER A 149 3.20 -10.30 -12.98
CA SER A 149 4.30 -9.34 -12.97
C SER A 149 4.99 -9.33 -11.60
N LEU A 150 6.09 -10.08 -11.49
CA LEU A 150 7.01 -10.13 -10.34
C LEU A 150 7.74 -8.79 -10.04
N GLY A 151 7.15 -7.65 -10.43
CA GLY A 151 7.77 -6.32 -10.40
C GLY A 151 7.47 -5.49 -9.16
N HIS A 152 6.53 -5.91 -8.31
CA HIS A 152 6.08 -5.08 -7.18
C HIS A 152 7.07 -5.07 -5.99
N THR A 153 7.83 -6.16 -5.82
CA THR A 153 8.61 -6.43 -4.61
C THR A 153 9.99 -5.75 -4.60
N GLN A 154 10.68 -5.64 -5.75
CA GLN A 154 12.03 -5.06 -5.80
C GLN A 154 12.09 -3.56 -5.48
N GLU A 155 11.02 -2.82 -5.70
CA GLU A 155 10.99 -1.39 -5.41
C GLU A 155 10.77 -1.09 -3.91
N LEU A 156 10.24 -2.06 -3.16
CA LEU A 156 9.76 -1.84 -1.80
C LEU A 156 10.82 -2.04 -0.72
N TYR A 157 11.80 -2.94 -0.89
CA TYR A 157 12.76 -3.27 0.18
C TYR A 157 14.17 -3.62 -0.30
#